data_AF-A0A1F8UPN2-F1
#
_entry.id   AF-A0A1F8UPN2-F1
#
_cell.length_a   1.000
_cell.length_b   1.000
_cell.length_c   1.000
_cell.angle_alpha   90.00
_cell.angle_beta   90.00
_cell.angle_gamma   90.00
#
_symmetry.space_group_name_H-M   'P 1'
#
loop_
_entity.id
_entity.type
_entity.pdbx_description
1 polymer ?
#
loop_
_entity_poly.entity_id
_entity_poly.type
_entity_poly.pdbx_seq_one_letter_code
_entity_poly.pdbx_strand_id
1 'polypeptide(L)'
;MMLYLYLEVDLSDDDADLDEVARDCGHTLIHPQLSDWDLLGVTNWHGHACLEFQLQMKEAIEDSELHQLISDIQVQISHPAVSSSRTMLVSPVKES
;
A
#
# COMPACT_ATOMS: atom_id res chain seq x y z
N MET A 1 -8.77 -1.01 14.25
CA MET A 1 -9.62 -0.51 13.14
C MET A 1 -8.99 -0.94 11.84
N MET A 2 -9.77 -1.30 10.82
CA MET A 2 -9.23 -1.73 9.53
C MET A 2 -9.24 -0.57 8.54
N LEU A 3 -8.14 -0.39 7.83
CA LEU A 3 -8.00 0.54 6.71
C LEU A 3 -7.47 -0.22 5.50
N TYR A 4 -7.69 0.33 4.31
CA TYR A 4 -7.22 -0.17 3.04
C TYR A 4 -6.31 0.88 2.42
N LEU A 5 -5.08 0.49 2.12
CA LEU A 5 -4.06 1.31 1.50
C LEU A 5 -3.86 0.86 0.06
N TYR A 6 -3.92 1.83 -0.85
CA TYR A 6 -3.64 1.65 -2.27
C TYR A 6 -2.32 2.31 -2.59
N LEU A 7 -1.32 1.49 -2.94
CA LEU A 7 0.03 1.94 -3.24
C LEU A 7 0.30 1.76 -4.73
N GLU A 8 0.49 2.86 -5.45
CA GLU A 8 1.02 2.81 -6.81
C GLU A 8 2.51 2.51 -6.75
N VAL A 9 2.96 1.60 -7.59
CA VAL A 9 4.36 1.19 -7.66
C VAL A 9 4.85 1.44 -9.07
N ASP A 10 5.89 2.26 -9.17
CA ASP A 10 6.58 2.52 -10.41
C ASP A 10 7.71 1.50 -10.58
N LEU A 11 7.65 0.74 -11.68
CA LEU A 11 8.64 -0.25 -12.03
C LEU A 11 9.57 0.32 -13.11
N SER A 12 10.87 0.26 -12.87
CA SER A 12 11.91 0.69 -13.81
C SER A 12 12.14 -0.33 -14.93
N ASP A 13 11.72 -1.57 -14.71
CA ASP A 13 11.94 -2.69 -15.60
C ASP A 13 10.66 -2.97 -16.39
N ASP A 14 10.74 -2.89 -17.72
CA ASP A 14 9.58 -3.04 -18.63
C ASP A 14 9.04 -4.49 -18.63
N ASP A 15 9.84 -5.46 -18.16
CA ASP A 15 9.46 -6.87 -18.02
C ASP A 15 8.95 -7.21 -16.61
N ALA A 16 9.02 -6.29 -15.64
CA ALA A 16 8.56 -6.55 -14.28
C ALA A 16 7.04 -6.42 -14.16
N ASP A 17 6.42 -7.47 -13.64
CA ASP A 17 4.98 -7.50 -13.39
C ASP A 17 4.67 -7.20 -11.92
N LEU A 18 3.67 -6.35 -11.67
CA LEU A 18 3.29 -5.97 -10.32
C LEU A 18 2.75 -7.16 -9.50
N ASP A 19 2.17 -8.17 -10.16
CA ASP A 19 1.71 -9.40 -9.51
C ASP A 19 2.90 -10.23 -9.01
N GLU A 20 4.01 -10.26 -9.75
CA GLU A 20 5.25 -10.89 -9.28
C GLU A 20 5.83 -10.14 -8.08
N VAL A 21 5.82 -8.80 -8.14
CA VAL A 21 6.24 -7.96 -7.00
C VAL A 21 5.39 -8.26 -5.77
N ALA A 22 4.07 -8.33 -5.92
CA ALA A 22 3.16 -8.64 -4.82
C ALA A 22 3.42 -10.02 -4.19
N ARG A 23 3.85 -11.01 -4.99
CA ARG A 23 3.95 -12.42 -4.56
C ARG A 23 5.31 -12.83 -4.06
N ASP A 24 6.36 -12.40 -4.74
CA ASP A 24 7.72 -12.92 -4.52
C ASP A 24 8.59 -11.97 -3.67
N CYS A 25 8.15 -10.72 -3.48
CA CYS A 25 8.95 -9.73 -2.77
C CYS A 25 8.57 -9.50 -1.31
N GLY A 26 9.59 -9.13 -0.54
CA GLY A 26 9.43 -8.68 0.84
C GLY A 26 8.86 -7.26 0.86
N HIS A 27 7.68 -7.11 1.46
CA HIS A 27 7.06 -5.81 1.72
C HIS A 27 7.27 -5.46 3.19
N THR A 28 7.60 -4.21 3.47
CA THR A 28 7.70 -3.70 4.84
C THR A 28 6.91 -2.43 4.94
N LEU A 29 5.91 -2.43 5.83
CA LEU A 29 5.10 -1.26 6.13
C LEU A 29 5.39 -0.80 7.55
N ILE A 30 5.77 0.47 7.69
CA ILE A 30 6.18 1.05 8.97
C ILE A 30 5.29 2.25 9.28
N HIS A 31 4.56 2.17 10.39
CA HIS A 31 3.81 3.29 10.95
C HIS A 31 3.57 3.07 12.46
N PRO A 32 3.69 4.09 13.33
CA PRO A 32 3.61 3.91 14.79
C PRO A 32 2.27 3.39 15.29
N GLN A 33 1.17 3.78 14.66
CA GLN A 33 -0.19 3.33 15.00
C GLN A 33 -0.59 2.03 14.29
N LEU A 34 0.26 1.48 13.42
CA LEU A 34 0.01 0.19 12.79
C LEU A 34 0.23 -0.91 13.82
N SER A 35 -0.77 -1.77 13.97
CA SER A 35 -0.71 -2.99 14.77
C SER A 35 -0.26 -4.17 13.94
N ASP A 36 -0.82 -4.29 12.74
CA ASP A 36 -0.58 -5.40 11.81
C ASP A 36 -0.96 -4.96 10.39
N TRP A 37 -0.52 -5.70 9.37
CA TRP A 37 -0.89 -5.44 7.99
C TRP A 37 -0.78 -6.70 7.14
N ASP A 38 -1.63 -6.78 6.12
CA ASP A 38 -1.64 -7.86 5.13
C ASP A 38 -1.61 -7.26 3.73
N LEU A 39 -0.84 -7.87 2.83
CA LEU A 39 -0.92 -7.58 1.40
C LEU A 39 -2.04 -8.44 0.80
N LEU A 40 -3.06 -7.78 0.24
CA LEU A 40 -4.19 -8.45 -0.40
C LEU A 40 -3.90 -8.84 -1.85
N GLY A 41 -2.98 -8.12 -2.51
CA GLY A 41 -2.51 -8.38 -3.86
C GLY A 41 -2.51 -7.15 -4.74
N VAL A 42 -2.56 -7.36 -6.06
CA VAL A 42 -2.67 -6.29 -7.05
C VAL A 42 -4.14 -5.97 -7.32
N THR A 43 -4.45 -4.68 -7.37
CA THR A 43 -5.74 -4.15 -7.76
C THR A 43 -5.58 -3.06 -8.82
N ASN A 44 -6.67 -2.75 -9.52
CA ASN A 44 -6.69 -1.64 -10.46
C ASN A 44 -7.56 -0.52 -9.90
N TRP A 45 -6.94 0.56 -9.46
CA TRP A 45 -7.62 1.71 -8.90
C TRP A 45 -7.56 2.88 -9.90
N HIS A 46 -8.72 3.32 -10.39
CA HIS A 46 -8.82 4.41 -11.38
C HIS A 46 -7.96 4.24 -12.65
N GLY A 47 -7.66 3.00 -13.06
CA GLY A 47 -6.81 2.71 -14.22
C GLY A 47 -5.33 2.56 -13.89
N HIS A 48 -4.95 2.65 -12.61
CA HIS A 48 -3.59 2.46 -12.12
C HIS A 48 -3.46 1.09 -11.43
N ALA A 49 -2.43 0.33 -11.80
CA ALA A 49 -2.08 -0.90 -11.11
C ALA A 49 -1.47 -0.55 -9.74
N CYS A 50 -2.14 -0.96 -8.67
CA CYS A 50 -1.77 -0.64 -7.31
C CYS A 50 -1.67 -1.92 -6.47
N LEU A 51 -0.77 -1.91 -5.50
CA LEU A 51 -0.79 -2.91 -4.42
C LEU A 51 -1.83 -2.50 -3.38
N GLU A 52 -2.72 -3.43 -3.05
CA GLU A 52 -3.73 -3.26 -2.02
C GLU A 52 -3.25 -3.89 -0.71
N PHE A 53 -3.11 -3.07 0.32
CA PHE A 53 -2.78 -3.52 1.67
C PHE A 53 -3.97 -3.31 2.61
N GLN A 54 -4.23 -4.31 3.44
CA GLN A 54 -5.09 -4.18 4.59
C GLN A 54 -4.25 -3.78 5.80
N LEU A 55 -4.60 -2.67 6.43
CA LEU A 55 -3.91 -2.14 7.60
C LEU A 55 -4.78 -2.33 8.83
N GLN A 56 -4.23 -2.95 9.86
CA GLN A 56 -4.85 -3.03 11.18
C GLN A 56 -4.24 -1.96 12.06
N MET A 57 -5.00 -0.90 12.33
CA MET A 57 -4.60 0.19 13.21
C MET A 57 -4.89 -0.16 14.67
N LYS A 58 -3.97 0.23 15.57
CA LYS A 58 -4.09 0.07 17.04
C LYS A 58 -5.29 0.84 17.59
N GLU A 59 -5.54 2.02 17.06
CA GLU A 59 -6.61 2.92 17.46
C GLU A 59 -7.49 3.28 16.25
N ALA A 60 -8.65 3.88 16.53
CA ALA A 60 -9.49 4.42 15.47
C ALA A 60 -8.86 5.71 14.94
N ILE A 61 -8.78 5.83 13.62
CA ILE A 61 -8.25 7.02 12.93
C ILE A 61 -9.44 7.84 12.45
N GLU A 62 -9.46 9.14 12.78
CA GLU A 62 -10.50 10.04 12.29
C GLU A 62 -10.30 10.34 10.80
N ASP A 63 -11.38 10.63 10.09
CA ASP A 63 -11.35 10.91 8.65
C ASP A 63 -10.39 12.06 8.30
N SER A 64 -10.33 13.07 9.17
CA SER A 64 -9.40 14.20 9.06
C SER A 64 -7.91 13.81 9.15
N GLU A 65 -7.61 12.67 9.79
CA GLU A 65 -6.23 12.17 9.96
C GLU A 65 -5.81 11.23 8.83
N LEU A 66 -6.76 10.72 8.01
CA LEU A 66 -6.45 9.81 6.90
C LEU A 66 -5.49 10.47 5.88
N HIS A 67 -5.67 11.76 5.59
CA HIS A 67 -4.76 12.48 4.70
C HIS A 67 -3.33 12.60 5.28
N GLN A 68 -3.21 12.74 6.60
CA GLN A 68 -1.91 12.78 7.25
C GLN A 68 -1.27 11.38 7.24
N LEU A 69 -2.09 10.35 7.46
CA LEU A 69 -1.68 8.95 7.42
C LEU A 69 -1.09 8.55 6.07
N ILE A 70 -1.66 9.03 4.95
CA ILE A 70 -1.11 8.85 3.59
C ILE A 70 0.34 9.34 3.50
N SER A 71 0.68 10.43 4.20
CA SER A 71 2.01 11.03 4.17
C SER A 71 2.97 10.42 5.20
N ASP A 72 2.46 9.84 6.28
CA ASP A 72 3.28 9.24 7.35
C ASP A 72 3.62 7.77 7.07
N ILE A 73 2.73 7.04 6.40
CA ILE A 73 2.97 5.65 6.02
C ILE A 73 4.17 5.57 5.08
N GLN A 74 5.17 4.82 5.52
CA GLN A 74 6.31 4.45 4.69
C GLN A 74 6.18 2.97 4.32
N VAL A 75 6.08 2.72 3.01
CA VAL A 75 6.15 1.38 2.44
C VAL A 75 7.49 1.20 1.77
N GLN A 76 8.18 0.11 2.08
CA GLN A 76 9.40 -0.33 1.42
C GLN A 76 9.14 -1.66 0.73
N ILE A 77 9.42 -1.71 -0.56
CA ILE A 77 9.29 -2.92 -1.37
C ILE A 77 10.70 -3.39 -1.73
N SER A 78 11.04 -4.61 -1.35
CA SER A 78 12.37 -5.19 -1.56
C SER A 78 12.46 -5.89 -2.92
N HIS A 79 12.17 -5.17 -4.01
CA HIS A 79 12.29 -5.68 -5.38
C HIS A 79 13.25 -4.80 -6.19
N PRO A 80 14.24 -5.36 -6.92
CA PRO A 80 15.18 -4.58 -7.74
C PRO A 80 14.55 -3.78 -8.88
N ALA A 81 13.33 -4.11 -9.29
CA ALA A 81 12.63 -3.45 -10.39
C ALA A 81 11.79 -2.26 -9.90
N VAL A 82 11.57 -2.12 -8.59
CA VAL A 82 10.78 -1.02 -8.03
C VAL A 82 11.62 0.25 -7.99
N SER A 83 11.28 1.22 -8.84
CA SER A 83 11.91 2.54 -8.84
C SER A 83 11.46 3.36 -7.65
N SER A 84 10.15 3.34 -7.40
CA SER A 84 9.47 4.23 -6.47
C SER A 84 8.09 3.69 -6.16
N SER A 85 7.54 4.11 -5.02
CA SER A 85 6.17 3.78 -4.64
C SER A 85 5.50 5.02 -4.07
N ARG A 86 4.21 5.18 -4.36
CA ARG A 86 3.43 6.32 -3.91
C ARG A 86 2.10 5.85 -3.33
N THR A 87 1.80 6.31 -2.12
CA THR A 87 0.47 6.12 -1.54
C THR A 87 -0.55 6.95 -2.31
N MET A 88 -1.54 6.28 -2.88
CA MET A 88 -2.63 6.90 -3.65
C MET A 88 -3.82 7.21 -2.76
N LEU A 89 -4.20 6.26 -1.91
CA LEU A 89 -5.38 6.35 -1.06
C LEU A 89 -5.21 5.53 0.21
N VAL A 90 -5.75 6.04 1.31
CA VAL A 90 -6.06 5.26 2.50
C VAL A 90 -7.53 5.45 2.82
N SER A 91 -8.28 4.36 2.94
CA SER A 91 -9.73 4.37 3.15
C SER A 91 -10.16 3.37 4.21
N PRO A 92 -11.15 3.67 5.06
CA PRO A 92 -11.73 2.68 5.98
C PRO A 92 -12.61 1.64 5.28
N VAL A 93 -12.94 1.88 4.01
CA VAL A 93 -13.70 0.96 3.14
C VAL A 93 -12.81 0.47 2.01
N LYS A 94 -13.00 -0.79 1.62
CA LYS A 94 -12.33 -1.37 0.47
C LYS A 94 -12.99 -0.83 -0.80
N GLU A 95 -12.20 -0.15 -1.62
CA GLU A 95 -12.60 0.30 -2.95
C GLU A 95 -12.46 -0.88 -3.94
N SER A 96 -13.38 -0.99 -4.89
CA SER A 96 -13.46 -2.09 -5.89
C SER A 96 -13.65 -1.56 -7.30
#